data_AF-A0A9K3IZT1-F1
#
_entry.id   AF-A0A9K3IZT1-F1
#
_cell.length_a   1.000
_cell.length_b   1.000
_cell.length_c   1.000
_cell.angle_alpha   90.00
_cell.angle_beta   90.00
_cell.angle_gamma   90.00
#
_symmetry.space_group_name_H-M   'P 1'
#
loop_
_entity.id
_entity.type
_entity.pdbx_description
1 polymer ?
#
loop_
_entity_poly.entity_id
_entity_poly.type
_entity_poly.pdbx_seq_one_letter_code
_entity_poly.pdbx_strand_id
1 'polypeptide(L)'
;MAEEETQVQEGPLPVLKWDQGLFEQIIRGFRFPPEWDAQYPRQGLTAVDALPGYITLFKDFFLQGNFRLPATEFKAHILHYYGFHISQMSPPGMVRVRHFEFFCLSHGIEPTVEKIRVFYQLIRNIGFYSFGNRGSAKKILLNPPKSFHDWKKKFFFI
;
A
#
# COMPACT_ATOMS: atom_id res chain seq x y z
N MET A 1 6.35 -25.14 -22.50
CA MET A 1 7.47 -24.88 -21.57
C MET A 1 6.83 -24.47 -20.26
N ALA A 2 6.92 -25.34 -19.25
CA ALA A 2 6.44 -25.03 -17.91
C ALA A 2 7.43 -24.05 -17.27
N GLU A 3 6.96 -22.87 -16.86
CA GLU A 3 7.74 -21.96 -16.03
C GLU A 3 7.80 -22.57 -14.63
N GLU A 4 9.01 -22.96 -14.20
CA GLU A 4 9.29 -23.32 -12.82
C GLU A 4 9.03 -22.09 -11.94
N GLU A 5 7.88 -22.07 -11.28
CA GLU A 5 7.62 -21.17 -10.16
C GLU A 5 8.64 -21.48 -9.07
N THR A 6 9.71 -20.69 -9.01
CA THR A 6 10.66 -20.72 -7.92
C THR A 6 9.93 -20.28 -6.66
N GLN A 7 9.43 -21.24 -5.88
CA GLN A 7 8.84 -20.97 -4.57
C GLN A 7 9.95 -20.48 -3.63
N VAL A 8 10.11 -19.16 -3.57
CA VAL A 8 10.95 -18.51 -2.56
C VAL A 8 10.30 -18.80 -1.21
N GLN A 9 10.94 -19.61 -0.38
CA GLN A 9 10.50 -19.82 1.00
C GLN A 9 10.37 -18.47 1.70
N GLU A 10 9.14 -18.10 2.05
CA GLU A 10 8.85 -16.86 2.77
C GLU A 10 9.36 -17.04 4.22
N GLY A 11 10.43 -16.32 4.56
CA GLY A 11 10.92 -16.24 5.95
C GLY A 11 9.88 -15.59 6.88
N PRO A 12 10.11 -15.59 8.20
CA PRO A 12 9.16 -15.05 9.17
C PRO A 12 8.80 -13.59 8.86
N LEU A 13 7.52 -13.24 9.09
CA LEU A 13 7.04 -11.89 8.82
C LEU A 13 7.81 -10.87 9.68
N PRO A 14 8.12 -9.67 9.12
CA PRO A 14 8.85 -8.67 9.87
C PRO A 14 8.05 -8.17 11.07
N VAL A 15 8.68 -8.21 12.25
CA VAL A 15 8.14 -7.61 13.48
C VAL A 15 8.24 -6.08 13.44
N LEU A 16 7.40 -5.43 14.23
CA LEU A 16 7.43 -3.98 14.44
C LEU A 16 8.86 -3.52 14.78
N LYS A 17 9.34 -2.54 14.02
CA LYS A 17 10.55 -1.77 14.31
C LYS A 17 10.31 -0.34 13.84
N TRP A 18 9.56 0.38 14.65
CA TRP A 18 9.16 1.75 14.40
C TRP A 18 9.30 2.58 15.68
N ASP A 19 9.23 3.89 15.53
CA ASP A 19 9.32 4.87 16.62
C ASP A 19 7.91 5.37 16.91
N GLN A 20 7.52 5.34 18.18
CA GLN A 20 6.18 5.74 18.61
C GLN A 20 5.96 7.24 18.39
N GLY A 21 6.98 8.09 18.58
CA GLY A 21 6.87 9.52 18.32
C GLY A 21 6.55 9.82 16.85
N LEU A 22 7.17 9.09 15.91
CA LEU A 22 6.84 9.18 14.48
C LEU A 22 5.43 8.69 14.15
N PHE A 23 4.91 7.69 14.88
CA PHE A 23 3.51 7.29 14.77
C PHE A 23 2.59 8.43 15.20
N GLU A 24 2.80 9.00 16.38
CA GLU A 24 2.00 10.12 16.90
C GLU A 24 2.03 11.34 15.96
N GLN A 25 3.18 11.60 15.33
CA GLN A 25 3.31 12.65 14.31
C GLN A 25 2.45 12.39 13.07
N ILE A 26 2.28 11.13 12.64
CA ILE A 26 1.41 10.78 11.51
C ILE A 26 -0.05 11.01 11.90
N ILE A 27 -0.48 10.49 13.05
CA ILE A 27 -1.85 10.66 13.55
C ILE A 27 -2.22 12.14 13.62
N ARG A 28 -1.34 12.95 14.22
CA ARG A 28 -1.53 14.41 14.31
C ARG A 28 -1.45 15.10 12.94
N GLY A 29 -0.45 14.76 12.13
CA GLY A 29 -0.17 15.41 10.85
C GLY A 29 -1.24 15.18 9.79
N PHE A 30 -1.83 13.97 9.77
CA PHE A 30 -2.94 13.63 8.90
C PHE A 30 -4.31 13.83 9.56
N ARG A 31 -4.35 14.35 10.79
CA ARG A 31 -5.56 14.68 11.55
C ARG A 31 -6.53 13.51 11.65
N PHE A 32 -6.04 12.35 12.05
CA PHE A 32 -6.92 11.20 12.23
C PHE A 32 -7.92 11.50 13.35
N PRO A 33 -9.23 11.29 13.10
CA PRO A 33 -10.24 11.41 14.13
C PRO A 33 -10.01 10.39 15.26
N PRO A 34 -10.20 10.76 16.54
CA PRO A 34 -10.04 9.84 17.66
C PRO A 34 -10.91 8.59 17.58
N GLU A 35 -12.08 8.68 16.95
CA GLU A 35 -13.02 7.57 16.76
C GLU A 35 -12.49 6.45 15.85
N TRP A 36 -11.43 6.70 15.07
CA TRP A 36 -10.75 5.64 14.32
C TRP A 36 -9.83 4.79 15.20
N ASP A 37 -9.60 5.18 16.46
CA ASP A 37 -8.80 4.44 17.44
C ASP A 37 -7.46 3.90 16.88
N ALA A 38 -6.67 4.77 16.22
CA ALA A 38 -5.39 4.34 15.66
C ALA A 38 -4.43 3.89 16.78
N GLN A 39 -3.93 2.66 16.69
CA GLN A 39 -3.12 2.02 17.72
C GLN A 39 -1.67 1.80 17.28
N TYR A 40 -0.74 2.23 18.14
CA TYR A 40 0.65 1.84 18.02
C TYR A 40 0.82 0.36 18.45
N PRO A 41 1.32 -0.54 17.58
CA PRO A 41 1.43 -1.96 17.92
C PRO A 41 2.45 -2.20 19.03
N ARG A 42 2.26 -3.28 19.79
CA ARG A 42 3.27 -3.73 20.77
C ARG A 42 4.49 -4.31 20.04
N GLN A 43 5.66 -4.19 20.66
CA GLN A 43 6.89 -4.83 20.15
C GLN A 43 6.69 -6.34 20.00
N GLY A 44 7.23 -6.91 18.92
CA GLY A 44 7.10 -8.33 18.58
C GLY A 44 5.88 -8.68 17.74
N LEU A 45 4.88 -7.81 17.64
CA LEU A 45 3.77 -8.00 16.69
C LEU A 45 4.24 -7.78 15.25
N THR A 46 3.52 -8.40 14.32
CA THR A 46 3.69 -8.31 12.87
C THR A 46 2.48 -7.65 12.21
N ALA A 47 2.59 -7.36 10.92
CA ALA A 47 1.54 -6.71 10.14
C ALA A 47 0.24 -7.55 9.98
N VAL A 48 0.24 -8.83 10.37
CA VAL A 48 -0.96 -9.70 10.31
C VAL A 48 -1.64 -9.87 11.66
N ASP A 49 -1.06 -9.33 12.74
CA ASP A 49 -1.57 -9.48 14.11
C ASP A 49 -2.59 -8.39 14.50
N ALA A 50 -3.24 -7.76 13.52
CA ALA A 50 -4.30 -6.80 13.77
C ALA A 50 -5.49 -7.50 14.45
N LEU A 51 -6.06 -6.85 15.47
CA LEU A 51 -7.24 -7.37 16.16
C LEU A 51 -8.47 -7.34 15.24
N PRO A 52 -9.48 -8.21 15.47
CA PRO A 52 -10.75 -8.11 14.78
C PRO A 52 -11.34 -6.70 14.86
N GLY A 53 -11.76 -6.16 13.72
CA GLY A 53 -12.25 -4.78 13.60
C GLY A 53 -11.19 -3.75 13.22
N TYR A 54 -9.90 -4.13 13.21
CA TYR A 54 -8.80 -3.27 12.78
C TYR A 54 -8.18 -3.75 11.48
N ILE A 55 -7.56 -2.82 10.77
CA ILE A 55 -6.72 -3.06 9.60
C ILE A 55 -5.29 -2.60 9.85
N THR A 56 -4.33 -3.27 9.24
CA THR A 56 -2.94 -2.82 9.24
C THR A 56 -2.69 -1.83 8.12
N LEU A 57 -2.12 -0.67 8.47
CA LEU A 57 -1.61 0.31 7.51
C LEU A 57 -0.13 0.59 7.75
N PHE A 58 0.61 0.78 6.65
CA PHE A 58 2.03 1.10 6.71
C PHE A 58 2.24 2.61 6.70
N LYS A 59 3.23 3.07 7.47
CA LYS A 59 3.70 4.47 7.49
C LYS A 59 3.85 5.06 6.09
N ASP A 60 4.52 4.31 5.21
CA ASP A 60 4.88 4.80 3.88
C ASP A 60 3.68 4.91 2.93
N PHE A 61 2.52 4.34 3.26
CA PHE A 61 1.28 4.64 2.52
C PHE A 61 0.96 6.13 2.59
N PHE A 62 1.14 6.75 3.75
CA PHE A 62 0.78 8.15 3.96
C PHE A 62 1.86 9.12 3.48
N LEU A 63 3.12 8.85 3.85
CA LEU A 63 4.24 9.76 3.57
C LEU A 63 4.71 9.74 2.12
N GLN A 64 4.68 8.57 1.48
CA GLN A 64 5.19 8.40 0.12
C GLN A 64 4.05 8.06 -0.84
N GLY A 65 3.12 7.20 -0.40
CA GLY A 65 1.97 6.76 -1.18
C GLY A 65 0.85 7.78 -1.35
N ASN A 66 0.90 8.91 -0.63
CA ASN A 66 -0.18 9.90 -0.57
C ASN A 66 -1.57 9.31 -0.27
N PHE A 67 -1.60 8.19 0.45
CA PHE A 67 -2.84 7.60 0.93
C PHE A 67 -3.48 8.52 1.97
N ARG A 68 -4.80 8.65 1.91
CA ARG A 68 -5.61 9.41 2.86
C ARG A 68 -6.83 8.58 3.22
N LEU A 69 -7.32 8.81 4.43
CA LEU A 69 -8.56 8.26 4.93
C LEU A 69 -9.59 9.41 5.07
N PRO A 70 -10.89 9.16 4.83
CA PRO A 70 -11.44 7.96 4.18
C PRO A 70 -10.82 7.69 2.80
N ALA A 71 -10.65 6.42 2.45
CA ALA A 71 -10.07 6.03 1.17
C ALA A 71 -11.03 6.38 0.02
N THR A 72 -10.50 6.56 -1.19
CA THR A 72 -11.34 6.81 -2.37
C THR A 72 -12.01 5.53 -2.88
N GLU A 73 -13.16 5.66 -3.52
CA GLU A 73 -13.87 4.55 -4.18
C GLU A 73 -12.96 3.80 -5.16
N PHE A 74 -12.13 4.52 -5.94
CA PHE A 74 -11.17 3.89 -6.83
C PHE A 74 -10.21 2.94 -6.09
N LYS A 75 -9.75 3.30 -4.88
CA LYS A 75 -8.92 2.40 -4.07
C LYS A 75 -9.70 1.15 -3.65
N ALA A 76 -10.94 1.29 -3.20
CA ALA A 76 -11.79 0.18 -2.83
C ALA A 76 -12.05 -0.75 -4.04
N HIS A 77 -12.35 -0.20 -5.21
CA HIS A 77 -12.50 -0.95 -6.46
C HIS A 77 -11.24 -1.74 -6.84
N ILE A 78 -10.04 -1.17 -6.64
CA ILE A 78 -8.78 -1.89 -6.90
C ILE A 78 -8.62 -3.08 -5.96
N LEU A 79 -8.83 -2.88 -4.65
CA LEU A 79 -8.69 -3.95 -3.65
C LEU A 79 -9.72 -5.06 -3.90
N HIS A 80 -10.97 -4.69 -4.18
CA HIS A 80 -12.05 -5.62 -4.49
C HIS A 80 -11.79 -6.41 -5.77
N TYR A 81 -11.40 -5.74 -6.86
CA TYR A 81 -11.16 -6.40 -8.15
C TYR A 81 -10.02 -7.43 -8.10
N TYR A 82 -8.93 -7.11 -7.39
CA TYR A 82 -7.79 -8.02 -7.29
C TYR A 82 -7.85 -8.99 -6.10
N GLY A 83 -8.84 -8.85 -5.21
CA GLY A 83 -9.09 -9.77 -4.12
C GLY A 83 -7.98 -9.81 -3.06
N PHE A 84 -7.34 -8.67 -2.75
CA PHE A 84 -6.35 -8.60 -1.67
C PHE A 84 -6.65 -7.48 -0.68
N HIS A 85 -6.29 -7.71 0.58
CA HIS A 85 -6.50 -6.76 1.66
C HIS A 85 -5.47 -5.62 1.61
N ILE A 86 -5.82 -4.41 2.07
CA ILE A 86 -4.92 -3.25 2.00
C ILE A 86 -3.58 -3.48 2.72
N SER A 87 -3.56 -4.30 3.78
CA SER A 87 -2.33 -4.72 4.49
C SER A 87 -1.39 -5.58 3.65
N GLN A 88 -1.86 -6.15 2.54
CA GLN A 88 -1.06 -6.91 1.58
C GLN A 88 -0.51 -6.01 0.45
N MET A 89 -0.92 -4.73 0.39
CA MET A 89 -0.37 -3.77 -0.58
C MET A 89 1.02 -3.29 -0.13
N SER A 90 1.96 -3.24 -1.08
CA SER A 90 3.25 -2.58 -0.86
C SER A 90 3.17 -1.06 -1.08
N PRO A 91 3.96 -0.23 -0.38
CA PRO A 91 4.02 1.21 -0.61
C PRO A 91 4.34 1.62 -2.07
N PRO A 92 5.24 0.94 -2.82
CA PRO A 92 5.38 1.18 -4.25
C PRO A 92 4.09 0.97 -5.05
N GLY A 93 3.26 -0.01 -4.65
CA GLY A 93 1.95 -0.25 -5.26
C GLY A 93 1.00 0.90 -4.96
N MET A 94 0.97 1.35 -3.70
CA MET A 94 0.18 2.49 -3.26
C MET A 94 0.51 3.77 -4.06
N VAL A 95 1.80 4.09 -4.21
CA VAL A 95 2.26 5.24 -5.01
C VAL A 95 1.71 5.18 -6.43
N ARG A 96 1.84 4.04 -7.11
CA ARG A 96 1.39 3.92 -8.51
C ARG A 96 -0.12 4.09 -8.64
N VAL A 97 -0.89 3.48 -7.74
CA VAL A 97 -2.35 3.62 -7.76
C VAL A 97 -2.77 5.06 -7.47
N ARG A 98 -2.20 5.73 -6.45
CA ARG A 98 -2.55 7.14 -6.17
C ARG A 98 -2.09 8.09 -7.25
N HIS A 99 -0.91 7.86 -7.83
CA HIS A 99 -0.40 8.71 -8.90
C HIS A 99 -1.25 8.57 -10.17
N PHE A 100 -1.65 7.35 -10.53
CA PHE A 100 -2.60 7.12 -11.61
C PHE A 100 -3.93 7.85 -11.35
N GLU A 101 -4.45 7.75 -10.13
CA GLU A 101 -5.70 8.41 -9.75
C GLU A 101 -5.59 9.94 -9.86
N PHE A 102 -4.52 10.54 -9.34
CA PHE A 102 -4.29 11.99 -9.49
C PHE A 102 -4.12 12.40 -10.96
N PHE A 103 -3.43 11.58 -11.76
CA PHE A 103 -3.27 11.83 -13.18
C PHE A 103 -4.63 11.86 -13.89
N CYS A 104 -5.49 10.87 -13.65
CA CYS A 104 -6.85 10.84 -14.20
C CYS A 104 -7.68 12.06 -13.76
N LEU A 105 -7.74 12.33 -12.45
CA LEU A 105 -8.55 13.42 -11.90
C LEU A 105 -8.08 14.79 -12.41
N SER A 106 -6.77 15.01 -12.55
CA SER A 106 -6.22 16.27 -13.09
C SER A 106 -6.58 16.53 -14.56
N HIS A 107 -7.00 15.50 -15.29
CA HIS A 107 -7.46 15.59 -16.68
C HIS A 107 -8.97 15.41 -16.82
N GLY A 108 -9.74 15.41 -15.72
CA GLY A 108 -11.19 15.20 -15.75
C GLY A 108 -11.60 13.79 -16.21
N ILE A 109 -10.72 12.80 -16.05
CA ILE A 109 -10.97 11.40 -16.41
C ILE A 109 -11.31 10.62 -15.15
N GLU A 110 -12.40 9.85 -15.19
CA GLU A 110 -12.76 8.93 -14.11
C GLU A 110 -11.72 7.80 -14.00
N PRO A 111 -11.03 7.65 -12.86
CA PRO A 111 -10.09 6.55 -12.64
C PRO A 111 -10.85 5.23 -12.46
N THR A 112 -10.56 4.23 -13.30
CA THR A 112 -11.18 2.90 -13.21
C THR A 112 -10.14 1.79 -13.28
N VAL A 113 -10.53 0.61 -12.82
CA VAL A 113 -9.64 -0.56 -12.77
C VAL A 113 -9.19 -0.96 -14.18
N GLU A 114 -10.06 -0.83 -15.17
CA GLU A 114 -9.78 -1.11 -16.58
C GLU A 114 -8.69 -0.18 -17.12
N LYS A 115 -8.76 1.11 -16.78
CA LYS A 115 -7.81 2.11 -17.26
C LYS A 115 -6.42 1.92 -16.63
N ILE A 116 -6.32 1.68 -15.32
CA ILE A 116 -5.00 1.47 -14.69
C ILE A 116 -4.33 0.19 -15.22
N ARG A 117 -5.13 -0.83 -15.57
CA ARG A 117 -4.66 -2.10 -16.13
C ARG A 117 -4.01 -1.99 -17.51
N VAL A 118 -4.29 -0.92 -18.26
CA VAL A 118 -3.60 -0.62 -19.52
C VAL A 118 -2.12 -0.31 -19.27
N PHE A 119 -1.82 0.37 -18.16
CA PHE A 119 -0.47 0.84 -17.83
C PHE A 119 0.29 -0.09 -16.90
N TYR A 120 -0.43 -0.73 -15.99
CA TYR A 120 0.15 -1.53 -14.93
C TYR A 120 -0.41 -2.96 -14.90
N GLN A 121 0.39 -3.87 -14.38
CA GLN A 121 -0.02 -5.23 -14.06
C GLN A 121 0.23 -5.51 -12.57
N LEU A 122 -0.64 -6.32 -11.97
CA LEU A 122 -0.42 -6.78 -10.60
C LEU A 122 0.84 -7.65 -10.57
N ILE A 123 1.71 -7.40 -9.60
CA ILE A 123 2.88 -8.22 -9.32
C ILE A 123 2.87 -8.61 -7.84
N ARG A 124 3.40 -9.78 -7.52
CA ARG A 124 3.59 -10.24 -6.15
C ARG A 124 5.08 -10.38 -5.88
N ASN A 125 5.54 -9.89 -4.73
CA ASN A 125 6.93 -10.00 -4.30
C ASN A 125 6.97 -10.25 -2.78
N ILE A 126 7.44 -11.46 -2.39
CA ILE A 126 7.63 -11.90 -1.01
C ILE A 126 6.40 -11.57 -0.15
N GLY A 127 5.26 -12.20 -0.44
CA GLY A 127 4.00 -12.04 0.29
C GLY A 127 3.20 -10.75 0.04
N PHE A 128 3.73 -9.75 -0.68
CA PHE A 128 3.03 -8.47 -0.90
C PHE A 128 2.72 -8.20 -2.36
N TYR A 129 1.59 -7.52 -2.59
CA TYR A 129 1.14 -7.08 -3.90
C TYR A 129 1.67 -5.69 -4.25
N SER A 130 1.96 -5.48 -5.52
CA SER A 130 2.36 -4.20 -6.11
C SER A 130 1.85 -4.10 -7.54
N PHE A 131 2.18 -2.98 -8.19
CA PHE A 131 1.85 -2.75 -9.60
C PHE A 131 3.14 -2.55 -10.39
N GLY A 132 3.43 -3.43 -11.36
CA GLY A 132 4.54 -3.28 -12.30
C GLY A 132 4.10 -2.56 -13.57
N ASN A 133 5.01 -1.89 -14.27
CA ASN A 133 4.70 -1.33 -15.60
C ASN A 133 4.46 -2.49 -16.59
N ARG A 134 3.51 -2.33 -17.51
CA ARG A 134 3.42 -3.19 -18.69
C ARG A 134 4.45 -2.74 -19.73
N GLY A 135 5.20 -3.68 -20.30
CA GLY A 135 6.38 -3.38 -21.13
C GLY A 135 6.10 -2.47 -22.33
N SER A 136 4.92 -2.58 -22.95
CA SER A 136 4.51 -1.75 -24.10
C SER A 136 3.80 -0.44 -23.71
N ALA A 137 3.50 -0.23 -22.43
CA ALA A 137 2.73 0.93 -21.99
C ALA A 137 3.61 2.16 -21.72
N LYS A 138 3.07 3.35 -21.98
CA LYS A 138 3.71 4.60 -21.57
C LYS A 138 3.77 4.67 -20.04
N LYS A 139 4.93 5.06 -19.50
CA LYS A 139 5.09 5.26 -18.05
C LYS A 139 4.33 6.52 -17.63
N ILE A 140 3.38 6.37 -16.71
CA ILE A 140 2.70 7.51 -16.07
C ILE A 140 3.60 8.08 -14.97
N LEU A 141 4.13 7.21 -14.10
CA LEU A 141 5.07 7.61 -13.06
C LEU A 141 6.51 7.56 -13.58
N LEU A 142 7.05 8.72 -13.97
CA LEU A 142 8.40 8.83 -14.54
C LEU A 142 9.50 8.69 -13.47
N ASN A 143 9.30 9.29 -12.30
CA ASN A 143 10.27 9.35 -11.21
C ASN A 143 9.69 8.71 -9.94
N PRO A 144 9.61 7.36 -9.85
CA PRO A 144 9.16 6.71 -8.63
C PRO A 144 10.14 6.96 -7.46
N PRO A 145 9.66 6.97 -6.20
CA PRO A 145 10.54 6.99 -5.03
C PRO A 145 11.59 5.87 -5.08
N LYS A 146 12.84 6.20 -4.77
CA LYS A 146 14.00 5.33 -5.01
C LYS A 146 14.03 4.09 -4.11
N SER A 147 13.54 4.18 -2.87
CA SER A 147 13.47 3.02 -1.97
C SER A 147 12.46 3.20 -0.84
N PHE A 148 11.95 2.08 -0.35
CA PHE A 148 11.09 1.98 0.83
C PHE A 148 11.81 1.13 1.86
N HIS A 149 12.79 1.72 2.55
CA HIS A 149 13.64 0.92 3.45
C HIS A 149 12.87 0.50 4.71
N ASP A 150 12.90 -0.80 5.00
CA ASP A 150 12.25 -1.40 6.17
C ASP A 150 10.75 -1.07 6.32
N TRP A 151 10.05 -0.76 5.23
CA TRP A 151 8.65 -0.34 5.28
C TRP A 151 7.74 -1.37 5.97
N LYS A 152 8.04 -2.66 5.79
CA LYS A 152 7.30 -3.79 6.38
C LYS A 152 7.32 -3.78 7.92
N LYS A 153 8.28 -3.10 8.54
CA LYS A 153 8.44 -3.00 10.01
C LYS A 153 7.78 -1.75 10.60
N LYS A 154 7.19 -0.88 9.77
CA LYS A 154 6.65 0.44 10.15
C LYS A 154 5.16 0.50 9.86
N PHE A 155 4.37 -0.06 10.76
CA PHE A 155 2.92 -0.19 10.61
C PHE A 155 2.18 0.14 11.90
N PHE A 156 0.89 0.43 11.78
CA PHE A 156 -0.05 0.61 12.89
C PHE A 156 -1.38 -0.05 12.55
N PHE A 157 -2.24 -0.16 13.56
CA PHE A 157 -3.62 -0.65 13.42
C PHE A 157 -4.59 0.52 13.50
N ILE A 158 -5.68 0.47 12.75
CA ILE A 158 -6.76 1.46 12.74
C ILE A 158 -8.06 0.80 12.26
#